data_AF-A0A8H2PTF9-F1
#
_entry.id   AF-A0A8H2PTF9-F1
#
_cell.length_a   1.000
_cell.length_b   1.000
_cell.length_c   1.000
_cell.angle_alpha   90.00
_cell.angle_beta   90.00
_cell.angle_gamma   90.00
#
_symmetry.space_group_name_H-M   'P 1'
#
loop_
_entity.id
_entity.type
_entity.pdbx_description
1 polymer ?
#
loop_
_entity_poly.entity_id
_entity_poly.type
_entity_poly.pdbx_seq_one_letter_code
_entity_poly.pdbx_strand_id
1 'polypeptide(L)'
;MVAKAASKKLGSARESKADKVTTLTADKAVEQGRRAKAKQFLRVTEDVRELSDEEDVRNAVVTLYVHAGIAAADAICAAAVGKHAKGHSHQDAVTLLASVDKQASSSLNVLLGMKTRAGYGHDPISKSQLARAEKAARALVDKASF
;
A
#
# COMPACT_ATOMS: atom_id res chain seq x y z
N MET A 1 13.65 -18.38 59.96
CA MET A 1 13.34 -18.81 58.58
C MET A 1 12.33 -17.83 58.00
N VAL A 2 12.76 -16.89 57.16
CA VAL A 2 11.86 -15.95 56.48
C VAL A 2 12.04 -16.16 54.98
N ALA A 3 11.02 -16.70 54.33
CA ALA A 3 11.01 -16.98 52.90
C ALA A 3 10.89 -15.66 52.12
N LYS A 4 11.88 -15.39 51.25
CA LYS A 4 11.88 -14.23 50.35
C LYS A 4 11.07 -14.58 49.11
N ALA A 5 9.89 -13.97 48.96
CA ALA A 5 9.06 -14.09 47.76
C ALA A 5 9.74 -13.37 46.59
N ALA A 6 10.10 -14.13 45.55
CA ALA A 6 10.62 -13.60 44.29
C ALA A 6 9.45 -13.08 43.44
N SER A 7 9.33 -11.76 43.32
CA SER A 7 8.43 -11.11 42.36
C SER A 7 9.01 -11.28 40.95
N LYS A 8 8.36 -12.11 40.14
CA LYS A 8 8.66 -12.29 38.72
C LYS A 8 8.17 -11.05 37.97
N LYS A 9 9.11 -10.19 37.54
CA LYS A 9 8.83 -9.08 36.61
C LYS A 9 8.17 -9.66 35.34
N LEU A 10 6.93 -9.27 35.05
CA LEU A 10 6.36 -9.43 33.71
C LEU A 10 7.24 -8.64 32.75
N GLY A 11 7.85 -9.34 31.79
CA GLY A 11 8.63 -8.71 30.73
C GLY A 11 7.75 -7.81 29.89
N SER A 12 8.20 -6.58 29.67
CA SER A 12 7.63 -5.63 28.71
C SER A 12 7.43 -6.32 27.35
N ALA A 13 6.20 -6.35 26.86
CA ALA A 13 5.90 -6.82 25.51
C ALA A 13 6.72 -5.96 24.54
N ARG A 14 7.58 -6.60 23.73
CA ARG A 14 8.33 -5.89 22.69
C ARG A 14 7.34 -5.26 21.73
N GLU A 15 7.29 -3.93 21.70
CA GLU A 15 6.59 -3.18 20.65
C GLU A 15 7.04 -3.68 19.27
N SER A 16 6.06 -4.02 18.43
CA SER A 16 6.31 -4.45 17.07
C SER A 16 6.78 -3.27 16.21
N LYS A 17 7.48 -3.52 15.10
CA LYS A 17 7.83 -2.44 14.15
C LYS A 17 6.59 -1.70 13.62
N ALA A 18 5.43 -2.38 13.56
CA ALA A 18 4.18 -1.78 13.15
C ALA A 18 3.63 -0.77 14.17
N ASP A 19 3.93 -0.93 15.46
CA ASP A 19 3.49 -0.02 16.52
C ASP A 19 4.18 1.35 16.44
N LYS A 20 5.30 1.44 15.72
CA LYS A 20 6.04 2.70 15.46
C LYS A 20 5.59 3.42 14.19
N VAL A 21 4.71 2.81 13.39
CA VAL A 21 4.21 3.41 12.16
C VAL A 21 3.25 4.55 12.49
N THR A 22 3.47 5.73 11.90
CA THR A 22 2.52 6.83 12.07
C THR A 22 1.24 6.53 11.29
N THR A 23 0.12 6.40 12.00
CA THR A 23 -1.16 5.99 11.41
C THR A 23 -2.27 7.02 11.65
N LEU A 24 -3.33 6.91 10.86
CA LEU A 24 -4.61 7.57 11.07
C LEU A 24 -5.68 6.50 11.34
N THR A 25 -6.60 6.78 12.25
CA THR A 25 -7.79 5.94 12.46
C THR A 25 -8.63 5.92 11.19
N ALA A 26 -9.16 4.75 10.85
CA ALA A 26 -9.96 4.54 9.66
C ALA A 26 -11.23 3.80 10.04
N ASP A 27 -12.38 4.41 9.75
CA ASP A 27 -13.68 3.79 9.90
C ASP A 27 -14.15 3.15 8.57
N LYS A 28 -15.39 2.66 8.57
CA LYS A 28 -15.99 2.04 7.38
C LYS A 28 -16.10 3.00 6.20
N ALA A 29 -16.32 4.29 6.44
CA ALA A 29 -16.41 5.28 5.37
C ALA A 29 -15.04 5.55 4.73
N VAL A 30 -13.98 5.62 5.55
CA VAL A 30 -12.59 5.73 5.06
C VAL A 30 -12.22 4.50 4.25
N GLU A 31 -12.51 3.29 4.74
CA GLU A 31 -12.27 2.04 4.02
C GLU A 31 -12.96 2.02 2.64
N GLN A 32 -14.26 2.29 2.59
CA GLN A 32 -15.03 2.31 1.35
C GLN A 32 -14.53 3.38 0.37
N GLY A 33 -14.22 4.57 0.86
CA GLY A 33 -13.69 5.65 0.03
C GLY A 33 -12.32 5.33 -0.57
N ARG A 34 -11.45 4.66 0.19
CA ARG A 34 -10.13 4.19 -0.28
C ARG A 34 -10.28 3.07 -1.31
N ARG A 35 -11.15 2.11 -1.06
CA ARG A 35 -11.51 1.04 -2.01
C ARG A 35 -12.05 1.60 -3.32
N ALA A 36 -12.97 2.58 -3.26
CA ALA A 36 -13.54 3.21 -4.44
C ALA A 36 -12.46 3.91 -5.30
N LYS A 37 -11.58 4.68 -4.66
CA LYS A 37 -10.45 5.33 -5.34
C LYS A 37 -9.51 4.32 -6.01
N ALA A 38 -9.19 3.23 -5.31
CA ALA A 38 -8.33 2.18 -5.87
C ALA A 38 -8.90 1.61 -7.18
N LYS A 39 -10.21 1.33 -7.19
CA LYS A 39 -10.93 0.86 -8.38
C LYS A 39 -10.97 1.91 -9.49
N GLN A 40 -11.23 3.18 -9.15
CA GLN A 40 -11.26 4.27 -10.13
C GLN A 40 -9.91 4.47 -10.81
N PHE A 41 -8.81 4.50 -10.04
CA PHE A 41 -7.48 4.64 -10.63
C PHE A 41 -7.14 3.47 -11.55
N LEU A 42 -7.44 2.23 -11.13
CA LEU A 42 -7.23 1.06 -11.98
C LEU A 42 -8.07 1.14 -13.26
N ARG A 43 -9.34 1.53 -13.16
CA ARG A 43 -10.21 1.64 -14.33
C ARG A 43 -9.71 2.68 -15.33
N VAL A 44 -9.29 3.85 -14.85
CA VAL A 44 -8.73 4.90 -15.72
C VAL A 44 -7.47 4.40 -16.45
N THR A 45 -6.63 3.57 -15.81
CA THR A 45 -5.50 2.96 -16.53
C THR A 45 -5.92 2.03 -17.64
N GLU A 46 -7.02 1.29 -17.48
CA GLU A 46 -7.54 0.41 -18.52
C GLU A 46 -8.05 1.23 -19.71
N ASP A 47 -8.87 2.25 -19.43
CA ASP A 47 -9.41 3.14 -20.45
C ASP A 47 -8.29 3.88 -21.22
N VAL A 48 -7.28 4.41 -20.52
CA VAL A 48 -6.13 5.11 -21.15
C VAL A 48 -5.31 4.17 -22.03
N ARG A 49 -5.09 2.93 -21.60
CA ARG A 49 -4.32 1.95 -22.38
C ARG A 49 -5.06 1.45 -23.62
N GLU A 50 -6.39 1.51 -23.62
CA GLU A 50 -7.20 1.19 -24.80
C GLU A 50 -7.23 2.34 -25.81
N LEU A 51 -7.20 3.59 -25.32
CA LEU A 51 -7.40 4.79 -26.14
C LEU A 51 -6.12 5.48 -26.61
N SER A 52 -4.94 5.02 -26.18
CA SER A 52 -3.68 5.71 -26.46
C SER A 52 -2.53 4.76 -26.78
N ASP A 53 -1.56 5.25 -27.55
CA ASP A 53 -0.32 4.55 -27.77
C ASP A 53 0.44 4.40 -26.45
N GLU A 54 0.82 3.15 -26.13
CA GLU A 54 1.40 2.81 -24.82
C GLU A 54 2.65 3.66 -24.49
N GLU A 55 3.42 4.07 -25.50
CA GLU A 55 4.62 4.89 -25.33
C GLU A 55 4.33 6.26 -24.71
N ASP A 56 3.25 6.90 -25.12
CA ASP A 56 2.93 8.27 -24.73
C ASP A 56 2.39 8.34 -23.29
N VAL A 57 1.78 7.26 -22.81
CA VAL A 57 1.04 7.25 -21.54
C VAL A 57 1.68 6.42 -20.44
N ARG A 58 2.77 5.69 -20.72
CA ARG A 58 3.43 4.77 -19.77
C ARG A 58 3.70 5.35 -18.39
N ASN A 59 4.24 6.56 -18.31
CA ASN A 59 4.56 7.24 -17.05
C ASN A 59 3.28 7.58 -16.26
N ALA A 60 2.26 8.09 -16.94
CA ALA A 60 0.97 8.42 -16.35
C ALA A 60 0.25 7.16 -15.85
N VAL A 61 0.23 6.10 -16.66
CA VAL A 61 -0.36 4.81 -16.31
C VAL A 61 0.31 4.19 -15.08
N VAL A 62 1.65 4.17 -15.02
CA VAL A 62 2.35 3.67 -13.82
C VAL A 62 2.09 4.55 -12.61
N THR A 63 2.00 5.87 -12.77
CA THR A 63 1.62 6.77 -11.67
C THR A 63 0.23 6.43 -11.13
N LEU A 64 -0.74 6.17 -12.00
CA LEU A 64 -2.08 5.74 -11.60
C LEU A 64 -2.08 4.35 -10.94
N TYR A 65 -1.29 3.39 -11.42
CA TYR A 65 -1.12 2.10 -10.73
C TYR A 65 -0.55 2.26 -9.33
N VAL A 66 0.38 3.19 -9.11
CA VAL A 66 0.89 3.52 -7.77
C VAL A 66 -0.23 4.06 -6.88
N HIS A 67 -1.03 5.00 -7.38
CA HIS A 67 -2.16 5.55 -6.62
C HIS A 67 -3.23 4.49 -6.32
N ALA A 68 -3.52 3.59 -7.26
CA ALA A 68 -4.40 2.46 -7.06
C ALA A 68 -3.90 1.55 -5.93
N GLY A 69 -2.60 1.20 -5.95
CA GLY A 69 -1.99 0.36 -4.93
C GLY A 69 -1.99 0.99 -3.53
N ILE A 70 -1.70 2.28 -3.41
CA ILE A 70 -1.75 3.00 -2.12
C ILE A 70 -3.18 3.01 -1.57
N ALA A 71 -4.16 3.36 -2.41
CA ALA A 71 -5.55 3.39 -1.97
C ALA A 71 -6.07 1.99 -1.57
N ALA A 72 -5.67 0.94 -2.31
CA ALA A 72 -5.98 -0.44 -1.96
C ALA A 72 -5.33 -0.87 -0.64
N ALA A 73 -4.06 -0.54 -0.42
CA ALA A 73 -3.34 -0.81 0.83
C ALA A 73 -4.02 -0.13 2.03
N ASP A 74 -4.41 1.14 1.89
CA ASP A 74 -5.14 1.86 2.93
C ASP A 74 -6.48 1.19 3.25
N ALA A 75 -7.21 0.73 2.24
CA ALA A 75 -8.48 0.02 2.42
C ALA A 75 -8.30 -1.32 3.15
N ILE A 76 -7.28 -2.11 2.78
CA ILE A 76 -6.95 -3.38 3.42
C ILE A 76 -6.61 -3.17 4.90
N CYS A 77 -5.73 -2.21 5.21
CA CYS A 77 -5.38 -1.90 6.59
C CYS A 77 -6.56 -1.33 7.38
N ALA A 78 -7.37 -0.46 6.77
CA ALA A 78 -8.57 0.08 7.42
C ALA A 78 -9.55 -1.05 7.79
N ALA A 79 -9.77 -2.01 6.90
CA ALA A 79 -10.64 -3.16 7.16
C ALA A 79 -10.08 -4.11 8.24
N ALA A 80 -8.76 -4.36 8.24
CA ALA A 80 -8.14 -5.35 9.12
C ALA A 80 -7.81 -4.83 10.53
N VAL A 81 -7.32 -3.59 10.64
CA VAL A 81 -6.79 -3.02 11.89
C VAL A 81 -7.37 -1.65 12.24
N GLY A 82 -8.37 -1.16 11.49
CA GLY A 82 -9.05 0.11 11.77
C GLY A 82 -8.16 1.35 11.60
N LYS A 83 -7.06 1.22 10.83
CA LYS A 83 -6.05 2.27 10.65
C LYS A 83 -5.44 2.19 9.26
N HIS A 84 -4.93 3.31 8.75
CA HIS A 84 -4.06 3.35 7.58
C HIS A 84 -2.83 4.23 7.83
N ALA A 85 -1.79 4.11 7.00
CA ALA A 85 -0.57 4.89 7.17
C ALA A 85 -0.82 6.39 6.92
N LYS A 86 -0.16 7.25 7.69
CA LYS A 86 -0.31 8.71 7.57
C LYS A 86 0.58 9.27 6.46
N GLY A 87 -0.02 9.72 5.36
CA GLY A 87 0.61 10.60 4.37
C GLY A 87 1.59 9.91 3.40
N HIS A 88 2.62 10.67 2.98
CA HIS A 88 3.58 10.29 1.93
C HIS A 88 4.68 9.32 2.37
N SER A 89 4.65 8.84 3.62
CA SER A 89 5.66 7.92 4.14
C SER A 89 5.48 6.53 3.51
N HIS A 90 6.21 6.31 2.43
CA HIS A 90 6.16 5.07 1.64
C HIS A 90 6.50 3.83 2.48
N GLN A 91 7.47 3.98 3.39
CA GLN A 91 7.93 2.87 4.22
C GLN A 91 6.92 2.50 5.31
N ASP A 92 6.19 3.48 5.84
CA ASP A 92 5.14 3.27 6.83
C ASP A 92 3.97 2.48 6.25
N ALA A 93 3.54 2.81 5.04
CA ALA A 93 2.46 2.09 4.34
C ALA A 93 2.83 0.62 4.10
N VAL A 94 4.06 0.34 3.66
CA VAL A 94 4.55 -1.04 3.47
C VAL A 94 4.65 -1.78 4.81
N THR A 95 5.15 -1.12 5.86
CA THR A 95 5.32 -1.75 7.17
C THR A 95 3.98 -2.09 7.82
N LEU A 96 3.00 -1.18 7.75
CA LEU A 96 1.65 -1.44 8.24
C LEU A 96 0.96 -2.53 7.42
N LEU A 97 1.04 -2.48 6.08
CA LEU A 97 0.43 -3.52 5.26
C LEU A 97 1.07 -4.89 5.52
N ALA A 98 2.38 -4.94 5.79
CA ALA A 98 3.08 -6.19 6.09
C ALA A 98 2.63 -6.84 7.41
N SER A 99 2.08 -6.08 8.37
CA SER A 99 1.50 -6.67 9.58
C SER A 99 0.14 -7.31 9.35
N VAL A 100 -0.53 -6.97 8.23
CA VAL A 100 -1.83 -7.53 7.82
C VAL A 100 -1.66 -8.62 6.75
N ASP A 101 -0.88 -8.35 5.70
CA ASP A 101 -0.64 -9.24 4.57
C ASP A 101 0.73 -8.97 3.92
N LYS A 102 1.67 -9.90 4.09
CA LYS A 102 3.05 -9.82 3.58
C LYS A 102 3.14 -9.86 2.04
N GLN A 103 2.21 -10.54 1.38
CA GLN A 103 2.20 -10.61 -0.09
C GLN A 103 1.68 -9.31 -0.68
N ALA A 104 0.62 -8.74 -0.09
CA ALA A 104 0.12 -7.42 -0.43
C ALA A 104 1.21 -6.35 -0.21
N SER A 105 1.92 -6.39 0.92
CA SER A 105 3.01 -5.44 1.20
C SER A 105 4.14 -5.49 0.17
N SER A 106 4.44 -6.69 -0.35
CA SER A 106 5.45 -6.87 -1.40
C SER A 106 5.02 -6.23 -2.71
N SER A 107 3.74 -6.35 -3.07
CA SER A 107 3.16 -5.70 -4.26
C SER A 107 3.17 -4.17 -4.11
N LEU A 108 2.82 -3.65 -2.92
CA LEU A 108 2.90 -2.22 -2.64
C LEU A 108 4.34 -1.69 -2.74
N ASN A 109 5.31 -2.44 -2.22
CA ASN A 109 6.72 -2.06 -2.29
C ASN A 109 7.23 -1.94 -3.74
N VAL A 110 6.78 -2.83 -4.63
CA VAL A 110 7.08 -2.74 -6.08
C VAL A 110 6.59 -1.43 -6.67
N LEU A 111 5.35 -1.04 -6.36
CA LEU A 111 4.75 0.20 -6.86
C LEU A 111 5.45 1.44 -6.32
N LEU A 112 5.68 1.49 -5.00
CA LEU A 112 6.33 2.64 -4.37
C LEU A 112 7.76 2.85 -4.86
N GLY A 113 8.48 1.77 -5.19
CA GLY A 113 9.79 1.85 -5.85
C GLY A 113 9.78 2.48 -7.24
N MET A 114 8.61 2.56 -7.91
CA MET A 114 8.46 3.21 -9.21
C MET A 114 7.93 4.64 -9.14
N LYS A 115 7.35 5.06 -8.02
CA LYS A 115 6.65 6.35 -7.89
C LYS A 115 7.53 7.53 -8.33
N THR A 116 8.75 7.61 -7.82
CA THR A 116 9.65 8.73 -8.15
C THR A 116 9.98 8.77 -9.64
N ARG A 117 10.30 7.61 -10.23
CA ARG A 117 10.63 7.51 -11.65
C ARG A 117 9.42 7.86 -12.53
N ALA A 118 8.26 7.29 -12.26
CA ALA A 118 7.07 7.48 -13.08
C ALA A 118 6.49 8.89 -12.97
N GLY A 119 6.55 9.52 -11.78
CA GLY A 119 5.95 10.84 -11.55
C GLY A 119 6.88 12.03 -11.71
N TYR A 120 8.20 11.83 -11.57
CA TYR A 120 9.18 12.93 -11.55
C TYR A 120 10.46 12.63 -12.34
N GLY A 121 10.64 11.40 -12.83
CA GLY A 121 11.80 11.03 -13.63
C GLY A 121 11.72 11.63 -15.03
N HIS A 122 12.89 11.89 -15.62
CA HIS A 122 13.01 12.30 -17.02
C HIS A 122 13.07 11.10 -17.97
N ASP A 123 13.62 9.97 -17.50
CA ASP A 123 13.67 8.73 -18.28
C ASP A 123 12.30 8.05 -18.36
N PRO A 124 11.89 7.52 -19.53
CA PRO A 124 10.61 6.87 -19.70
C PRO A 124 10.56 5.53 -18.94
N ILE A 125 9.38 5.23 -18.40
CA ILE A 125 9.04 3.89 -17.92
C ILE A 125 9.16 2.87 -19.05
N SER A 126 9.81 1.73 -18.79
CA SER A 126 9.91 0.61 -19.74
C SER A 126 8.65 -0.25 -19.77
N LYS A 127 8.45 -1.03 -20.83
CA LYS A 127 7.35 -2.02 -20.93
C LYS A 127 7.37 -3.04 -19.78
N SER A 128 8.57 -3.49 -19.39
CA SER A 128 8.73 -4.44 -18.27
C SER A 128 8.43 -3.80 -16.90
N GLN A 129 8.63 -2.49 -16.74
CA GLN A 129 8.21 -1.76 -15.56
C GLN A 129 6.69 -1.61 -15.54
N LEU A 130 6.08 -1.24 -16.66
CA LEU A 130 4.64 -1.14 -16.82
C LEU A 130 3.93 -2.45 -16.44
N ALA A 131 4.36 -3.58 -17.03
CA ALA A 131 3.75 -4.89 -16.75
C ALA A 131 3.87 -5.30 -15.27
N ARG A 132 4.99 -4.98 -14.61
CA ARG A 132 5.17 -5.25 -13.17
C ARG A 132 4.28 -4.35 -12.31
N ALA A 133 4.12 -3.08 -12.69
CA ALA A 133 3.22 -2.16 -12.01
C ALA A 133 1.75 -2.61 -12.13
N GLU A 134 1.33 -3.00 -13.34
CA GLU A 134 -0.02 -3.52 -13.57
C GLU A 134 -0.31 -4.74 -12.69
N LYS A 135 0.58 -5.74 -12.71
CA LYS A 135 0.41 -6.96 -11.90
C LYS A 135 0.31 -6.65 -10.41
N ALA A 136 1.15 -5.75 -9.90
CA ALA A 136 1.14 -5.37 -8.49
C ALA A 136 -0.11 -4.58 -8.09
N ALA A 137 -0.56 -3.65 -8.94
CA ALA A 137 -1.76 -2.85 -8.69
C ALA A 137 -3.03 -3.72 -8.71
N ARG A 138 -3.20 -4.58 -9.73
CA ARG A 138 -4.33 -5.51 -9.80
C ARG A 138 -4.41 -6.41 -8.57
N ALA A 139 -3.28 -7.03 -8.18
CA ALA A 139 -3.24 -7.89 -6.99
C ALA A 139 -3.71 -7.17 -5.71
N LEU A 140 -3.35 -5.89 -5.54
CA LEU A 140 -3.79 -5.10 -4.40
C LEU A 140 -5.27 -4.72 -4.48
N VAL A 141 -5.75 -4.28 -5.65
CA VAL A 141 -7.15 -3.87 -5.84
C VAL A 141 -8.10 -5.07 -5.70
N ASP A 142 -7.71 -6.23 -6.21
CA ASP A 142 -8.47 -7.48 -6.05
C ASP A 142 -8.55 -7.88 -4.58
N LYS A 143 -7.43 -7.83 -3.86
CA LYS A 143 -7.38 -8.11 -2.42
C LYS A 143 -8.26 -7.14 -1.63
N ALA A 144 -8.26 -5.86 -1.98
CA ALA A 144 -9.07 -4.83 -1.32
C ALA A 144 -10.57 -4.93 -1.64
N SER A 145 -10.99 -5.79 -2.57
CA SER A 145 -12.40 -5.97 -2.96
C SER A 145 -13.14 -6.99 -2.10
N PHE A 146 -12.44 -7.75 -1.25
CA PHE A 146 -12.98 -8.66 -0.25
C PHE A 146 -12.96 -8.00 1.14
#